data_AF-A0A352DXT5-F1
#
_entry.id   AF-A0A352DXT5-F1
#
_cell.length_a   1.000
_cell.length_b   1.000
_cell.length_c   1.000
_cell.angle_alpha   90.00
_cell.angle_beta   90.00
_cell.angle_gamma   90.00
#
_symmetry.space_group_name_H-M   'P 1'
#
loop_
_entity.id
_entity.type
_entity.pdbx_description
1 polymer ?
#
loop_
_entity_poly.entity_id
_entity_poly.type
_entity_poly.pdbx_seq_one_letter_code
_entity_poly.pdbx_strand_id
1 'polypeptide(L)'
;ECGTHDAAYLAHEFLNDNWTALPFADVAAGFISAGLEYVGSLPLVNNLPIFWPGPHLFRFLPQGDRVAVETRCDMLVNQSFRWDVYAKQPRRLRDVTERLALTGGMGVRLAES
;
A
#
# COMPACT_ATOMS: atom_id res chain seq x y z
N GLU A 1 -15.86 16.89 -0.46
CA GLU A 1 -14.79 17.75 0.09
C GLU A 1 -14.41 18.79 -0.95
N CYS A 2 -15.07 19.95 -0.96
CA CYS A 2 -14.74 21.03 -1.88
C CYS A 2 -14.63 22.29 -1.02
N GLY A 3 -13.40 22.63 -0.59
CA GLY A 3 -13.18 23.87 0.16
C GLY A 3 -11.83 24.04 0.88
N THR A 4 -11.00 23.01 1.01
CA THR A 4 -9.80 23.07 1.88
C THR A 4 -8.45 22.94 1.18
N HIS A 5 -8.40 22.80 -0.15
CA HIS A 5 -7.15 22.62 -0.88
C HIS A 5 -6.71 23.94 -1.54
N ASP A 6 -5.40 24.22 -1.47
CA ASP A 6 -4.80 25.39 -2.11
C ASP A 6 -4.95 25.33 -3.64
N ALA A 7 -5.09 26.49 -4.27
CA ALA A 7 -5.23 26.65 -5.71
C ALA A 7 -4.05 26.02 -6.47
N ALA A 8 -2.83 26.07 -5.92
CA ALA A 8 -1.67 25.43 -6.53
C ALA A 8 -1.81 23.90 -6.59
N TYR A 9 -2.34 23.28 -5.52
CA TYR A 9 -2.59 21.84 -5.48
C TYR A 9 -3.71 21.46 -6.46
N LEU A 10 -4.79 22.24 -6.50
CA LEU A 10 -5.89 22.00 -7.44
C LEU A 10 -5.42 22.12 -8.89
N ALA A 11 -4.56 23.09 -9.21
CA ALA A 11 -3.97 23.22 -10.54
C ALA A 11 -3.07 22.02 -10.88
N HIS A 12 -2.25 21.56 -9.92
CA HIS A 12 -1.40 20.39 -10.11
C HIS A 12 -2.20 19.10 -10.37
N GLU A 13 -3.31 18.89 -9.67
CA GLU A 13 -4.11 17.68 -9.82
C GLU A 13 -5.09 17.74 -11.00
N PHE A 14 -5.74 18.88 -11.24
CA PHE A 14 -6.88 18.95 -12.17
C PHE A 14 -6.63 19.75 -13.45
N LEU A 15 -5.53 20.51 -13.55
CA LEU A 15 -5.24 21.38 -14.70
C LEU A 15 -3.98 20.97 -15.49
N ASN A 16 -3.49 19.75 -15.29
CA ASN A 16 -2.39 19.17 -16.07
C ASN A 16 -2.93 18.18 -17.12
N ASP A 17 -2.57 18.38 -18.39
CA ASP A 17 -2.99 17.54 -19.53
C ASP A 17 -2.56 16.07 -19.42
N ASN A 18 -1.52 15.79 -18.62
CA ASN A 18 -0.89 14.46 -18.55
C ASN A 18 -1.03 13.80 -17.18
N TRP A 19 -1.92 14.28 -16.31
CA TRP A 19 -2.18 13.57 -15.07
C TRP A 19 -3.01 12.31 -15.35
N THR A 20 -2.51 11.15 -14.91
CA THR A 20 -3.22 9.88 -15.04
C THR A 20 -3.08 9.13 -13.72
N ALA A 21 -4.21 8.73 -13.14
CA ALA A 21 -4.21 7.83 -12.00
C ALA A 21 -3.58 6.49 -12.42
N LEU A 22 -2.55 6.07 -11.70
CA LEU A 22 -1.83 4.82 -11.98
C LEU A 22 -2.39 3.69 -11.09
N PRO A 23 -3.04 2.67 -11.67
CA PRO A 23 -3.43 1.48 -10.91
C PRO A 23 -2.21 0.79 -10.31
N PHE A 24 -2.36 0.19 -9.13
CA PHE A 24 -1.28 -0.55 -8.48
C PHE A 24 -0.65 -1.61 -9.40
N ALA A 25 -1.47 -2.35 -10.16
CA ALA A 25 -0.97 -3.38 -11.07
C ALA A 25 0.04 -2.85 -12.09
N ASP A 26 -0.19 -1.66 -12.65
CA ASP A 26 0.68 -1.06 -13.66
C ASP A 26 1.99 -0.56 -13.04
N VAL A 27 1.91 0.05 -11.86
CA VAL A 27 3.08 0.47 -11.08
C VAL A 27 3.92 -0.75 -10.70
N ALA A 28 3.29 -1.78 -10.16
CA ALA A 28 3.96 -3.02 -9.78
C ALA A 28 4.62 -3.71 -10.99
N ALA A 29 3.96 -3.75 -12.15
CA ALA A 29 4.54 -4.29 -13.38
C ALA A 29 5.82 -3.53 -13.80
N GLY A 30 5.81 -2.20 -13.69
CA GLY A 30 6.99 -1.37 -13.92
C GLY A 30 8.17 -1.75 -13.01
N PHE A 31 7.93 -1.86 -11.70
CA PHE A 31 8.97 -2.25 -10.75
C PHE A 31 9.45 -3.71 -10.92
N ILE A 32 8.54 -4.64 -11.25
CA ILE A 32 8.88 -6.03 -11.58
C ILE A 32 9.82 -6.08 -12.78
N SER A 33 9.55 -5.28 -13.82
CA SER A 33 10.43 -5.20 -15.00
C SER A 33 11.86 -4.72 -14.66
N ALA A 34 11.99 -3.95 -13.57
CA ALA A 34 13.28 -3.50 -13.03
C ALA A 34 13.91 -4.49 -12.02
N GLY A 35 13.32 -5.67 -11.83
CA GLY A 35 13.82 -6.70 -10.91
C GLY A 35 13.53 -6.43 -9.44
N LEU A 36 12.50 -5.63 -9.16
CA LEU A 36 12.03 -5.32 -7.82
C LEU A 36 10.69 -5.99 -7.56
N GLU A 37 10.49 -6.45 -6.33
CA GLU A 37 9.25 -7.07 -5.89
C GLU A 37 8.58 -6.23 -4.80
N TYR A 38 7.26 -6.22 -4.81
CA TYR A 38 6.45 -5.52 -3.81
C TYR A 38 6.59 -6.17 -2.43
N VAL A 39 6.91 -5.37 -1.42
CA VAL A 39 7.09 -5.80 -0.03
C VAL A 39 5.84 -5.50 0.80
N GLY A 40 5.24 -4.33 0.60
CA GLY A 40 4.08 -3.86 1.36
C GLY A 40 3.91 -2.34 1.23
N SER A 41 2.84 -1.82 1.84
CA SER A 41 2.52 -0.39 1.85
C SER A 41 2.84 0.29 3.18
N LEU A 42 2.94 1.61 3.14
CA LEU A 42 2.93 2.48 4.30
C LEU A 42 1.64 3.30 4.34
N PRO A 43 1.14 3.65 5.55
CA PRO A 43 1.61 3.16 6.86
C PRO A 43 1.38 1.66 7.04
N LEU A 44 2.08 1.05 8.01
CA LEU A 44 2.10 -0.42 8.21
C LEU A 44 0.70 -1.05 8.30
N VAL A 45 -0.28 -0.33 8.86
CA VAL A 45 -1.68 -0.74 8.98
C VAL A 45 -2.33 -1.09 7.63
N ASN A 46 -1.86 -0.52 6.52
CA ASN A 46 -2.34 -0.82 5.18
C ASN A 46 -2.01 -2.26 4.75
N ASN A 47 -1.12 -2.96 5.44
CA ASN A 47 -0.83 -4.39 5.15
C ASN A 47 -1.64 -5.35 6.00
N LEU A 48 -2.49 -4.83 6.89
CA LEU A 48 -3.23 -5.60 7.89
C LEU A 48 -4.72 -5.41 7.64
N PRO A 49 -5.32 -6.22 6.75
CA PRO A 49 -6.68 -5.98 6.29
C PRO A 49 -7.65 -5.90 7.47
N ILE A 50 -7.48 -6.69 8.53
CA ILE A 50 -8.33 -6.69 9.74
C ILE A 50 -8.66 -5.30 10.33
N PHE A 51 -7.82 -4.29 10.11
CA PHE A 51 -8.04 -2.92 10.59
C PHE A 51 -8.80 -2.01 9.61
N TRP A 52 -9.18 -2.51 8.45
CA TRP A 52 -9.88 -1.72 7.44
C TRP A 52 -11.37 -1.56 7.77
N PRO A 53 -11.98 -0.44 7.35
CA PRO A 53 -13.42 -0.30 7.35
C PRO A 53 -14.05 -1.45 6.55
N GLY A 54 -14.95 -2.21 7.18
CA GLY A 54 -15.58 -3.38 6.56
C GLY A 54 -14.70 -4.64 6.52
N PRO A 55 -14.34 -5.25 7.67
CA PRO A 55 -13.57 -6.49 7.71
C PRO A 55 -14.17 -7.67 6.92
N HIS A 56 -15.48 -7.65 6.71
CA HIS A 56 -16.17 -8.65 5.91
C HIS A 56 -15.74 -8.62 4.43
N LEU A 57 -15.14 -7.53 3.95
CA LEU A 57 -14.71 -7.37 2.57
C LEU A 57 -13.53 -8.29 2.20
N PHE A 58 -12.77 -8.83 3.18
CA PHE A 58 -11.67 -9.75 2.88
C PHE A 58 -12.10 -11.03 2.17
N ARG A 59 -13.37 -11.43 2.33
CA ARG A 59 -13.93 -12.57 1.60
C ARG A 59 -13.90 -12.37 0.08
N PHE A 60 -13.81 -11.13 -0.37
CA PHE A 60 -13.71 -10.79 -1.77
C PHE A 60 -12.27 -10.76 -2.26
N LEU A 61 -11.24 -10.89 -1.41
CA LEU A 61 -9.85 -10.90 -1.89
C LEU A 61 -9.55 -12.18 -2.66
N PRO A 62 -8.83 -12.10 -3.80
CA PRO A 62 -8.37 -13.28 -4.51
C PRO A 62 -7.34 -14.05 -3.67
N GLN A 63 -7.09 -15.32 -4.01
CA GLN A 63 -6.04 -16.10 -3.38
C GLN A 63 -4.76 -16.10 -4.20
N GLY A 64 -3.61 -16.15 -3.52
CA GLY A 64 -2.31 -16.39 -4.12
C GLY A 64 -1.61 -15.13 -4.63
N ASP A 65 -2.11 -14.57 -5.74
CA ASP A 65 -1.41 -13.47 -6.43
C ASP A 65 -1.50 -12.16 -5.62
N ARG A 66 -0.33 -11.70 -5.16
CA ARG A 66 -0.21 -10.46 -4.41
C ARG A 66 -0.65 -9.27 -5.25
N VAL A 67 -0.41 -9.27 -6.57
CA VAL A 67 -0.80 -8.14 -7.42
C VAL A 67 -2.31 -8.02 -7.53
N ALA A 68 -3.00 -9.14 -7.79
CA ALA A 68 -4.45 -9.18 -7.78
C ALA A 68 -5.06 -8.82 -6.42
N VAL A 69 -4.44 -9.24 -5.31
CA VAL A 69 -4.88 -8.88 -3.96
C VAL A 69 -4.84 -7.36 -3.78
N GLU A 70 -3.68 -6.75 -3.92
CA GLU A 70 -3.50 -5.31 -3.66
C GLU A 70 -4.33 -4.45 -4.62
N THR A 71 -4.45 -4.84 -5.89
CA THR A 71 -5.33 -4.16 -6.86
C THR A 71 -6.79 -4.20 -6.42
N ARG A 72 -7.26 -5.33 -5.86
CA ARG A 72 -8.62 -5.42 -5.33
C ARG A 72 -8.78 -4.63 -4.03
N CYS A 73 -7.75 -4.60 -3.19
CA CYS A 73 -7.73 -3.80 -1.98
C CYS A 73 -7.95 -2.32 -2.31
N ASP A 74 -7.25 -1.79 -3.30
CA ASP A 74 -7.38 -0.39 -3.73
C ASP A 74 -8.82 -0.05 -4.13
N MET A 75 -9.51 -0.96 -4.81
CA MET A 75 -10.93 -0.79 -5.15
C MET A 75 -11.85 -0.84 -3.93
N LEU A 76 -11.59 -1.74 -2.98
CA LEU A 76 -12.45 -1.95 -1.80
C LEU A 76 -12.38 -0.80 -0.80
N VAL A 77 -11.22 -0.15 -0.66
CA VAL A 77 -11.02 0.96 0.29
C VAL A 77 -11.06 2.33 -0.37
N ASN A 78 -11.35 2.39 -1.69
CA ASN A 78 -11.31 3.61 -2.49
C ASN A 78 -9.96 4.34 -2.34
N GLN A 79 -8.88 3.62 -2.59
CA GLN A 79 -7.51 4.11 -2.37
C GLN A 79 -7.15 5.19 -3.40
N SER A 80 -6.94 6.42 -2.92
CA SER A 80 -6.50 7.54 -3.78
C SER A 80 -4.98 7.70 -3.82
N PHE A 81 -4.29 7.48 -2.71
CA PHE A 81 -2.83 7.68 -2.60
C PHE A 81 -2.20 6.54 -1.80
N ARG A 82 -1.09 5.99 -2.27
CA ARG A 82 -0.37 4.91 -1.57
C ARG A 82 1.14 5.17 -1.56
N TRP A 83 1.78 4.73 -0.49
CA TRP A 83 3.23 4.64 -0.42
C TRP A 83 3.60 3.17 -0.34
N ASP A 84 4.45 2.71 -1.25
CA ASP A 84 4.83 1.31 -1.33
C ASP A 84 6.33 1.13 -1.16
N VAL A 85 6.69 -0.01 -0.58
CA VAL A 85 8.07 -0.45 -0.46
C VAL A 85 8.30 -1.58 -1.46
N TYR A 86 9.32 -1.40 -2.31
CA TYR A 86 9.81 -2.40 -3.24
C TYR A 86 11.25 -2.76 -2.91
N ALA A 87 11.63 -4.02 -3.08
CA ALA A 87 12.98 -4.48 -2.81
C ALA A 87 13.44 -5.53 -3.82
N LYS A 88 14.75 -5.64 -4.00
CA LYS A 88 15.35 -6.71 -4.80
C LYS A 88 15.36 -7.99 -3.98
N GLN A 89 14.72 -9.04 -4.48
CA GLN A 89 14.67 -10.36 -3.84
C GLN A 89 14.26 -10.29 -2.34
N PRO A 90 13.07 -9.75 -2.01
CA PRO A 90 12.65 -9.61 -0.64
C PRO A 90 12.52 -10.98 0.03
N ARG A 91 13.13 -11.10 1.21
CA ARG A 91 13.06 -12.33 1.99
C ARG A 91 11.68 -12.45 2.64
N ARG A 92 10.90 -13.47 2.25
CA ARG A 92 9.65 -13.82 2.92
C ARG A 92 9.93 -14.48 4.26
N LEU A 93 9.36 -13.92 5.32
CA LEU A 93 9.41 -14.49 6.67
C LEU A 93 8.34 -15.56 6.79
N ARG A 94 8.70 -16.73 7.32
CA ARG A 94 7.86 -17.93 7.25
C ARG A 94 6.73 -17.91 8.26
N ASP A 95 7.01 -17.44 9.47
CA ASP A 95 6.08 -17.51 10.60
C ASP A 95 6.21 -16.31 11.56
N VAL A 96 5.41 -16.34 12.63
CA VAL A 96 5.42 -15.31 13.68
C VAL A 96 6.74 -15.35 14.47
N THR A 97 7.28 -16.53 14.75
CA THR A 97 8.49 -16.71 15.54
C THR A 97 9.70 -16.06 14.86
N GLU A 98 9.86 -16.30 13.56
CA GLU A 98 10.91 -15.68 12.74
C GLU A 98 10.77 -14.15 12.68
N ARG A 99 9.53 -13.65 12.57
CA ARG A 99 9.26 -12.20 12.64
C ARG A 99 9.69 -11.62 13.98
N LEU A 100 9.25 -12.24 15.08
CA LEU A 100 9.56 -11.78 16.43
C LEU A 100 11.07 -11.77 16.72
N ALA A 101 11.80 -12.80 16.25
CA ALA A 101 13.25 -12.88 16.39
C ALA A 101 13.98 -11.70 15.73
N LEU A 102 13.49 -11.19 14.61
CA LEU A 102 14.07 -10.04 13.91
C LEU A 102 13.68 -8.70 14.56
N THR A 103 12.53 -8.64 15.23
CA THR A 103 12.07 -7.42 15.90
C THR A 103 12.73 -7.16 17.25
N GLY A 104 13.65 -8.02 17.72
CA GLY A 104 14.28 -7.91 19.04
C GLY A 104 15.04 -6.60 19.31
N GLY A 105 15.31 -5.79 18.28
CA GLY A 105 15.89 -4.44 18.40
C GLY A 105 14.93 -3.29 18.08
N MET A 106 13.65 -3.56 17.81
CA MET A 106 12.67 -2.51 17.53
C MET A 106 12.17 -1.86 18.82
N GLY A 107 12.32 -0.54 18.92
CA GLY A 107 11.67 0.27 19.95
C GLY A 107 10.28 0.73 19.49
N VAL A 108 9.37 0.92 20.44
CA VAL A 108 8.08 1.57 20.20
C VAL A 108 8.14 2.96 20.81
N ARG A 109 7.81 3.98 20.01
CA ARG A 109 7.55 5.34 20.52
C ARG A 109 6.06 5.59 20.44
N LEU A 110 5.44 5.84 21.59
CA LEU A 110 4.07 6.34 21.63
C LEU A 110 4.12 7.83 21.28
N ALA A 111 3.24 8.27 20.38
CA ALA A 111 3.06 9.71 20.15
C ALA A 111 2.58 10.33 21.47
N GLU A 112 3.22 11.42 21.90
CA GLU A 112 2.73 12.19 23.04
C GLU A 112 1.40 12.85 22.62
N SER A 113 0.40 12.73 23.50
CA SER A 113 -0.97 13.21 23.29
C SER A 113 -1.06 14.71 23.10
#